data_AF-A0A5M6I2G0-F1
#
_entry.id   AF-A0A5M6I2G0-F1
#
_cell.length_a   1.000
_cell.length_b   1.000
_cell.length_c   1.000
_cell.angle_alpha   90.00
_cell.angle_beta   90.00
_cell.angle_gamma   90.00
#
_symmetry.space_group_name_H-M   'P 1'
#
loop_
_entity.id
_entity.type
_entity.pdbx_description
1 polymer ?
#
loop_
_entity_poly.entity_id
_entity_poly.type
_entity_poly.pdbx_seq_one_letter_code
_entity_poly.pdbx_strand_id
1 'polypeptide(L)' 'MPAKRYVPVELNRIESRDLFVATREITIGHGSETYRLRLTAQNKLILTK' A
#
# COMPACT_ATOMS: atom_id res chain seq x y z
N MET A 1 9.25 17.18 3.70
CA MET A 1 7.86 16.98 4.15
C MET A 1 7.33 15.73 3.47
N PRO A 2 7.01 14.62 4.15
CA PRO A 2 6.35 13.51 3.48
C PRO A 2 4.98 13.99 3.02
N ALA A 3 4.74 13.99 1.71
CA ALA A 3 3.49 14.46 1.13
C ALA A 3 2.36 13.50 1.49
N LYS A 4 1.27 14.01 2.07
CA LYS A 4 0.02 13.25 2.18
C LYS A 4 -0.51 13.00 0.77
N ARG A 5 -0.95 11.78 0.50
CA ARG A 5 -1.56 11.37 -0.78
C ARG A 5 -2.93 10.77 -0.52
N TYR A 6 -3.87 11.06 -1.42
CA TYR A 6 -5.19 10.47 -1.43
C TYR A 6 -5.22 9.32 -2.45
N VAL A 7 -5.80 8.19 -2.07
CA VAL A 7 -6.01 7.03 -2.95
C VAL A 7 -7.51 6.73 -2.92
N PRO A 8 -8.22 6.81 -4.06
CA PRO A 8 -9.65 6.57 -4.10
C PRO A 8 -9.96 5.09 -3.85
N VAL A 9 -11.11 4.84 -3.22
CA VAL A 9 -11.71 3.52 -3.11
C VAL A 9 -13.00 3.55 -3.92
N GLU A 10 -13.06 2.79 -5.01
CA GLU A 10 -14.21 2.73 -5.91
C GLU A 10 -14.80 1.33 -5.87
N LEU A 11 -16.09 1.19 -5.54
CA LEU A 11 -16.76 -0.12 -5.47
C LEU A 11 -16.02 -1.16 -4.59
N ASN A 12 -15.43 -0.70 -3.47
CA ASN A 12 -14.58 -1.50 -2.58
C ASN A 12 -13.27 -2.00 -3.23
N ARG A 13 -12.80 -1.34 -4.29
CA ARG A 13 -11.55 -1.64 -4.99
C ARG A 13 -10.60 -0.45 -4.92
N ILE A 14 -9.31 -0.76 -4.83
CA ILE A 14 -8.21 0.18 -4.97
C ILE A 14 -7.32 -0.34 -6.10
N GLU A 15 -6.84 0.56 -6.96
CA GLU A 15 -5.81 0.22 -7.93
C GLU A 15 -4.43 0.18 -7.26
N SER A 16 -3.76 -0.96 -7.32
CA SER A 16 -2.47 -1.15 -6.64
C SER A 16 -1.39 -0.17 -7.12
N ARG A 17 -1.44 0.25 -8.38
CA ARG A 17 -0.52 1.27 -8.94
C ARG A 17 -0.58 2.59 -8.15
N ASP A 18 -1.76 2.96 -7.64
CA ASP A 18 -1.96 4.20 -6.90
C ASP A 18 -1.34 4.12 -5.51
N LEU A 19 -1.20 2.91 -4.96
CA LEU A 19 -0.48 2.65 -3.72
C LEU A 19 1.06 2.74 -3.92
N PHE A 20 1.58 2.31 -5.07
CA PHE A 20 3.02 2.12 -5.30
C PHE A 20 3.70 3.15 -6.23
N VAL A 21 3.10 4.32 -6.44
CA VAL A 21 3.64 5.37 -7.34
C VAL A 21 5.11 5.74 -7.08
N ALA A 22 5.52 5.91 -5.82
CA ALA A 22 6.88 6.35 -5.45
C ALA A 22 7.66 5.31 -4.63
N THR A 23 7.05 4.18 -4.30
CA THR A 23 7.60 3.16 -3.40
C THR A 23 7.08 1.79 -3.79
N ARG A 24 7.81 0.73 -3.44
CA ARG A 24 7.35 -0.66 -3.58
C ARG A 24 6.78 -1.24 -2.29
N GLU A 25 6.74 -0.43 -1.23
CA GLU A 25 6.29 -0.81 0.11
C GLU A 25 5.46 0.33 0.71
N ILE A 26 4.31 -0.02 1.28
CA ILE A 26 3.54 0.88 2.15
C ILE A 26 3.32 0.22 3.50
N THR A 27 3.33 1.05 4.54
CA THR A 27 3.04 0.63 5.91
C THR A 27 1.57 0.84 6.22
N ILE A 28 0.92 -0.17 6.77
CA ILE A 28 -0.47 -0.14 7.21
C ILE A 28 -0.48 -0.26 8.73
N GLY A 29 -0.88 0.80 9.41
CA GLY A 29 -1.16 0.74 10.85
C GLY A 29 -2.51 0.06 11.09
N HIS A 30 -2.54 -0.93 11.99
CA HIS A 30 -3.75 -1.64 12.38
C HIS A 30 -3.79 -1.82 13.90
N GLY A 31 -4.49 -0.92 14.58
CA GLY A 31 -4.45 -0.84 16.05
C GLY A 31 -3.03 -0.49 16.53
N SER A 32 -2.46 -1.33 17.40
CA SER A 32 -1.05 -1.25 17.84
C SER A 32 -0.08 -2.00 16.93
N GLU A 33 -0.58 -2.69 15.91
CA GLU A 33 0.24 -3.49 15.00
C GLU A 33 0.57 -2.72 13.73
N THR A 34 1.69 -3.10 13.12
CA THR A 34 2.13 -2.57 11.84
C THR A 34 2.22 -3.72 10.85
N TYR A 35 1.71 -3.48 9.65
CA TYR A 35 1.82 -4.37 8.51
C TYR A 35 2.53 -3.66 7.37
N ARG A 36 3.12 -4.42 6.46
CA ARG A 36 3.75 -3.95 5.23
C ARG A 36 3.10 -4.62 4.04
N LEU A 37 2.52 -3.83 3.17
CA LEU A 37 2.06 -4.26 1.86
C LEU A 37 3.16 -3.94 0.84
N ARG A 38 3.62 -4.95 0.10
CA ARG A 38 4.74 -4.83 -0.85
C ARG A 38 4.40 -5.33 -2.24
N LEU A 39 4.92 -4.66 -3.26
CA LEU A 39 4.94 -5.13 -4.65
C LEU A 39 6.25 -5.87 -4.93
N THR A 40 6.14 -7.20 -5.01
CA THR A 40 7.28 -8.11 -5.23
C THR A 40 7.89 -7.97 -6.63
N ALA A 41 9.08 -8.53 -6.85
CA ALA A 41 9.71 -8.58 -8.16
C ALA A 41 8.90 -9.37 -9.21
N GLN A 42 8.02 -10.28 -8.76
CA GLN A 42 7.12 -11.06 -9.60
C GLN A 42 5.78 -10.37 -9.88
N ASN A 43 5.68 -9.06 -9.61
CA ASN A 43 4.46 -8.26 -9.76
C ASN A 43 3.27 -8.74 -8.91
N LYS A 44 3.53 -9.49 -7.82
CA LYS A 44 2.52 -9.89 -6.84
C LYS A 44 2.52 -8.96 -5.63
N LEU A 45 1.36 -8.79 -5.03
CA LEU A 45 1.22 -8.12 -3.74
C LEU A 45 1.41 -9.12 -2.60
N ILE A 46 2.15 -8.73 -1.57
CA ILE A 46 2.32 -9.51 -0.34
C ILE A 46 2.06 -8.60 0.86
N LEU A 47 1.25 -9.07 1.81
CA LEU A 47 1.05 -8.44 3.11
C LEU A 47 1.84 -9.24 4.15
N THR A 48 2.72 -8.56 4.88
CA THR A 48 3.49 -9.15 5.98
C THR A 48 3.31 -8.31 7.24
N LYS A 49 3.46 -8.92 8.41
CA LYS A 49 3.62 -8.19 9.67
C LYS A 49 5.02 -7.58 9.76
#